data_AF-A0A1Q7J1Z9-F1
#
_entry.id   AF-A0A1Q7J1Z9-F1
#
_cell.length_a   1.000
_cell.length_b   1.000
_cell.length_c   1.000
_cell.angle_alpha   90.00
_cell.angle_beta   90.00
_cell.angle_gamma   90.00
#
_symmetry.space_group_name_H-M   'P 1'
#
loop_
_entity.id
_entity.type
_entity.pdbx_description
1 polymer ?
#
loop_
_entity_poly.entity_id
_entity_poly.type
_entity_poly.pdbx_seq_one_letter_code
_entity_poly.pdbx_strand_id
1 'polypeptide(L)'
;MKLRIALVPMATLAFAASAALAQSPASGGGPGRQGFAERRMQALFKDITLTPAQQAKIDSIRARYSPQMPAFTPGSPPDSATRAKMRDLFRRQDDEIRAVLTADQQKIWDKNVAEMRARRPGSQ
;
A
#
# COMPACT_ATOMS: atom_id res chain seq x y z
N MET A 1 25.46 69.43 -14.39
CA MET A 1 23.98 69.35 -14.41
C MET A 1 23.58 67.88 -14.50
N LYS A 2 22.54 67.49 -13.74
CA LYS A 2 22.06 66.11 -13.59
C LYS A 2 21.29 65.68 -14.84
N LEU A 3 21.49 64.44 -15.32
CA LEU A 3 20.48 63.73 -16.09
C LEU A 3 20.50 62.24 -15.71
N ARG A 4 19.38 61.80 -15.14
CA ARG A 4 19.03 60.40 -14.89
C ARG A 4 18.22 59.94 -16.10
N ILE A 5 18.61 58.85 -16.75
CA ILE A 5 17.77 58.15 -17.72
C ILE A 5 17.68 56.69 -17.28
N ALA A 6 16.45 56.32 -16.92
CA ALA A 6 16.06 55.00 -16.49
C ALA A 6 16.08 54.03 -17.69
N LEU A 7 16.63 52.85 -17.47
CA LEU A 7 16.60 51.75 -18.43
C LEU A 7 15.46 50.80 -18.03
N VAL A 8 14.44 50.72 -18.87
CA VAL A 8 13.44 49.64 -18.90
C VAL A 8 13.76 48.78 -20.12
N PRO A 9 13.81 47.46 -19.95
CA PRO A 9 13.10 46.59 -20.89
C PRO A 9 12.24 45.57 -20.10
N MET A 10 10.94 45.59 -20.32
CA MET A 10 10.21 44.86 -21.36
C MET A 10 9.86 43.44 -20.90
N ALA A 11 8.58 43.29 -20.58
CA ALA A 11 7.94 42.08 -20.10
C ALA A 11 8.03 40.94 -21.11
N THR A 12 8.37 39.75 -20.61
CA THR A 12 8.02 38.47 -21.25
C THR A 12 7.20 37.67 -20.26
N LEU A 13 5.89 37.65 -20.45
CA LEU A 13 5.02 36.60 -19.92
C LEU A 13 5.19 35.37 -20.82
N ALA A 14 5.62 34.25 -20.25
CA ALA A 14 5.35 32.93 -20.78
C ALA A 14 4.79 32.06 -19.65
N PHE A 15 3.52 31.70 -19.83
CA PHE A 15 2.70 30.87 -18.96
C PHE A 15 2.86 29.41 -19.41
N ALA A 16 3.23 28.49 -18.51
CA ALA A 16 3.02 27.05 -18.74
C ALA A 16 3.03 26.26 -17.42
N ALA A 17 1.84 26.15 -16.84
CA ALA A 17 1.32 25.00 -16.10
C ALA A 17 2.32 24.15 -15.28
N SER A 18 2.51 24.49 -14.00
CA SER A 18 2.69 23.44 -13.01
C SER A 18 1.36 22.71 -12.88
N ALA A 19 1.26 21.59 -13.58
CA ALA A 19 0.17 20.64 -13.45
C ALA A 19 -0.14 20.45 -11.95
N ALA A 20 -1.41 20.62 -11.62
CA ALA A 20 -1.95 20.24 -10.34
C ALA A 20 -1.36 18.88 -9.95
N LEU A 21 -0.73 18.80 -8.77
CA LEU A 21 -0.64 17.53 -8.08
C LEU A 21 -2.08 17.13 -7.82
N ALA A 22 -2.67 16.41 -8.78
CA ALA A 22 -3.86 15.64 -8.59
C ALA A 22 -3.52 14.72 -7.42
N GLN A 23 -3.94 15.13 -6.23
CA GLN A 23 -4.03 14.26 -5.07
C GLN A 23 -4.81 13.07 -5.59
N SER A 24 -4.09 11.97 -5.83
CA SER A 24 -4.73 10.72 -6.22
C SER A 24 -5.81 10.47 -5.18
N PRO A 25 -7.09 10.34 -5.56
CA PRO A 25 -8.14 10.17 -4.59
C PRO A 25 -7.74 9.02 -3.70
N ALA A 26 -7.69 9.28 -2.39
CA ALA A 26 -7.42 8.28 -1.38
C ALA A 26 -8.22 7.04 -1.75
N SER A 27 -7.47 5.97 -2.05
CA SER A 27 -7.94 4.69 -2.52
C SER A 27 -9.29 4.34 -1.90
N GLY A 28 -10.33 4.31 -2.72
CA GLY A 28 -11.71 4.02 -2.34
C GLY A 28 -11.84 2.59 -1.79
N GLY A 29 -11.55 2.43 -0.51
CA GLY A 29 -11.88 1.26 0.28
C GLY A 29 -12.73 1.73 1.44
N GLY A 30 -14.01 1.34 1.47
CA GLY A 30 -14.87 1.65 2.61
C GLY A 30 -14.21 1.25 3.93
N PRO A 31 -14.56 1.88 5.07
CA PRO A 31 -13.86 1.76 6.36
C PRO A 31 -13.51 0.33 6.78
N GLY A 32 -14.35 -0.65 6.42
CA GLY A 32 -14.12 -2.07 6.71
C GLY A 32 -12.99 -2.75 5.91
N ARG A 33 -12.75 -2.35 4.66
CA ARG A 33 -11.73 -2.96 3.77
C ARG A 33 -10.31 -2.60 4.20
N GLN A 34 -10.08 -1.30 4.37
CA GLN A 34 -8.76 -0.80 4.72
C GLN A 34 -8.41 -1.22 6.14
N GLY A 35 -9.37 -1.20 7.07
CA GLY A 35 -9.18 -1.69 8.43
C GLY A 35 -8.85 -3.19 8.52
N PHE A 36 -9.44 -4.04 7.68
CA PHE A 36 -9.10 -5.47 7.65
C PHE A 36 -7.66 -5.71 7.15
N ALA A 37 -7.31 -5.13 6.00
CA ALA A 37 -5.99 -5.32 5.40
C ALA A 37 -4.88 -4.79 6.31
N GLU A 38 -5.10 -3.65 6.96
CA GLU A 38 -4.13 -3.05 7.88
C GLU A 38 -3.92 -3.90 9.14
N ARG A 39 -5.01 -4.35 9.79
CA ARG A 39 -4.92 -5.26 10.95
C ARG A 39 -4.20 -6.56 10.61
N ARG A 40 -4.41 -7.08 9.40
CA ARG A 40 -3.68 -8.26 8.91
C ARG A 40 -2.18 -7.98 8.80
N MET A 41 -1.79 -6.87 8.18
CA MET A 41 -0.37 -6.49 8.05
C MET A 41 0.29 -6.29 9.41
N GLN A 42 -0.38 -5.64 10.35
CA GLN A 42 0.10 -5.48 11.72
C GLN A 42 0.39 -6.82 12.39
N ALA A 43 -0.48 -7.82 12.20
CA ALA A 43 -0.27 -9.15 12.76
C ALA A 43 0.92 -9.89 12.12
N LEU A 44 1.12 -9.76 10.79
CA LEU A 44 2.23 -10.41 10.09
C LEU A 44 3.59 -9.79 10.42
N PHE A 45 3.64 -8.46 10.57
CA PHE A 45 4.86 -7.73 10.94
C PHE A 45 5.08 -7.62 12.44
N LYS A 46 4.28 -8.30 13.25
CA LYS A 46 4.48 -8.33 14.70
C LYS A 46 5.91 -8.79 15.01
N ASP A 47 6.60 -8.02 15.85
CA ASP A 47 7.99 -8.27 16.25
C ASP A 47 9.02 -8.21 15.08
N ILE A 48 8.65 -7.59 13.95
CA ILE A 48 9.54 -7.33 12.81
C ILE A 48 9.77 -5.83 12.68
N THR A 49 11.02 -5.40 12.88
CA THR A 49 11.44 -4.03 12.56
C THR A 49 11.95 -3.97 11.13
N LEU A 50 11.32 -3.14 10.29
CA LEU A 50 11.71 -2.95 8.89
C LEU A 50 12.71 -1.79 8.75
N THR A 51 13.68 -1.95 7.85
CA THR A 51 14.48 -0.80 7.40
C THR A 51 13.66 0.09 6.47
N PRO A 52 14.03 1.37 6.29
CA PRO A 52 13.34 2.26 5.33
C PRO A 52 13.29 1.69 3.91
N ALA A 53 14.35 0.99 3.48
CA ALA A 53 14.41 0.36 2.17
C ALA A 53 13.45 -0.83 2.04
N GLN A 54 13.29 -1.63 3.11
CA GLN A 54 12.30 -2.72 3.14
C GLN A 54 10.88 -2.18 3.13
N GLN A 55 10.62 -1.15 3.94
CA GLN A 55 9.32 -0.48 4.00
C GLN A 55 8.89 0.03 2.61
N ALA A 56 9.77 0.75 1.91
CA ALA A 56 9.48 1.25 0.56
C ALA A 56 9.14 0.13 -0.45
N LYS A 57 9.86 -1.00 -0.40
CA LYS A 57 9.57 -2.17 -1.24
C LYS A 57 8.23 -2.80 -0.90
N ILE A 58 7.93 -2.95 0.38
CA ILE A 58 6.65 -3.50 0.87
C ILE A 58 5.49 -2.59 0.45
N ASP A 59 5.63 -1.27 0.57
CA ASP A 59 4.60 -0.31 0.15
C ASP A 59 4.36 -0.37 -1.36
N SER A 60 5.41 -0.55 -2.17
CA SER A 60 5.29 -0.78 -3.60
C SER A 60 4.51 -2.07 -3.92
N ILE A 61 4.83 -3.18 -3.23
CA ILE A 61 4.09 -4.44 -3.35
C ILE A 61 2.62 -4.22 -2.99
N ARG A 62 2.32 -3.58 -1.85
CA ARG A 62 0.95 -3.29 -1.42
C ARG A 62 0.19 -2.45 -2.43
N ALA A 63 0.81 -1.41 -2.99
CA ALA A 63 0.21 -0.57 -4.01
C ALA A 63 -0.16 -1.36 -5.27
N ARG A 64 0.67 -2.33 -5.68
CA ARG A 64 0.41 -3.21 -6.83
C ARG A 64 -0.76 -4.17 -6.60
N TYR A 65 -0.91 -4.71 -5.38
CA TYR A 65 -1.96 -5.68 -5.06
C TYR A 65 -3.30 -5.05 -4.68
N SER A 66 -3.30 -3.85 -4.09
CA SER A 66 -4.51 -3.12 -3.70
C SER A 66 -5.61 -3.05 -4.78
N PRO A 67 -5.32 -2.62 -6.03
CA PRO A 67 -6.34 -2.53 -7.08
C PRO A 67 -6.83 -3.90 -7.58
N GLN A 68 -6.11 -4.99 -7.31
CA GLN A 68 -6.50 -6.34 -7.73
C GLN A 68 -7.55 -6.97 -6.79
N MET A 69 -7.77 -6.37 -5.62
CA MET A 69 -8.65 -6.91 -4.59
C MET A 69 -10.13 -6.84 -5.02
N PRO A 70 -10.79 -7.98 -5.32
CA PRO A 70 -12.15 -8.00 -5.86
C PRO A 70 -13.11 -7.34 -4.89
N ALA A 71 -13.95 -6.41 -5.34
CA ALA A 71 -14.99 -5.77 -4.52
C ALA A 71 -15.87 -6.81 -3.80
N PHE A 72 -16.28 -6.53 -2.56
CA PHE A 72 -17.27 -7.33 -1.85
C PHE A 72 -18.15 -6.41 -1.00
N THR A 73 -19.41 -6.81 -0.81
CA THR A 73 -20.39 -6.04 -0.04
C THR A 73 -20.12 -6.21 1.44
N PRO A 74 -19.86 -5.13 2.21
CA PRO A 74 -19.76 -5.22 3.66
C PRO A 74 -21.04 -5.82 4.25
N GLY A 75 -20.90 -6.75 5.20
CA GLY A 75 -22.05 -7.43 5.83
C GLY A 75 -22.55 -8.67 5.08
N SER A 76 -22.05 -8.94 3.86
CA SER A 76 -22.33 -10.19 3.15
C SER A 76 -21.02 -10.94 2.87
N PRO A 77 -20.91 -12.23 3.22
CA PRO A 77 -19.76 -13.04 2.85
C PRO A 77 -19.60 -13.09 1.32
N PRO A 78 -18.39 -12.90 0.78
CA PRO A 78 -18.16 -13.10 -0.64
C PRO A 78 -18.41 -14.55 -1.05
N ASP A 79 -18.81 -14.75 -2.31
CA ASP A 79 -18.99 -16.08 -2.89
C ASP A 79 -17.68 -16.90 -2.88
N SER A 80 -17.78 -18.22 -3.11
CA SER A 80 -16.64 -19.12 -3.03
C SER A 80 -15.52 -18.81 -4.04
N ALA A 81 -15.86 -18.34 -5.25
CA ALA A 81 -14.87 -17.99 -6.27
C ALA A 81 -14.13 -16.70 -5.88
N THR A 82 -14.86 -15.70 -5.40
CA THR A 82 -14.32 -14.45 -4.86
C THR A 82 -13.43 -14.72 -3.66
N ARG A 83 -13.84 -15.58 -2.71
CA ARG A 83 -13.00 -16.01 -1.59
C ARG A 83 -11.71 -16.70 -2.04
N ALA A 84 -11.79 -17.59 -3.02
CA ALA A 84 -10.61 -18.28 -3.56
C ALA A 84 -9.63 -17.30 -4.20
N LYS A 85 -10.13 -16.34 -4.99
CA LYS A 85 -9.32 -15.29 -5.62
C LYS A 85 -8.66 -14.38 -4.58
N MET A 86 -9.40 -13.95 -3.56
CA MET A 86 -8.84 -13.16 -2.46
C MET A 86 -7.72 -13.92 -1.73
N ARG A 87 -7.93 -15.21 -1.45
CA ARG A 87 -6.90 -16.06 -0.81
C ARG A 87 -5.63 -16.15 -1.66
N ASP A 88 -5.78 -16.36 -2.96
CA ASP A 88 -4.64 -16.45 -3.87
C ASP A 88 -3.87 -15.11 -3.96
N LEU A 89 -4.58 -13.98 -4.06
CA LEU A 89 -3.96 -12.65 -4.04
C LEU A 89 -3.18 -12.40 -2.74
N PHE A 90 -3.76 -12.71 -1.58
CA PHE A 90 -3.05 -12.57 -0.32
C PHE A 90 -1.83 -13.47 -0.23
N ARG A 91 -1.92 -14.72 -0.70
CA ARG A 91 -0.76 -15.64 -0.72
C ARG A 91 0.38 -15.05 -1.55
N ARG A 92 0.11 -14.63 -2.79
CA ARG A 92 1.14 -14.05 -3.67
C ARG A 92 1.74 -12.77 -3.09
N GLN A 93 0.90 -11.91 -2.51
CA GLN A 93 1.36 -10.70 -1.84
C GLN A 93 2.28 -11.03 -0.66
N ASP A 94 1.91 -12.01 0.17
CA ASP A 94 2.72 -12.43 1.32
C ASP A 94 4.05 -13.03 0.90
N ASP A 95 4.07 -13.84 -0.17
CA ASP A 95 5.28 -14.45 -0.70
C ASP A 95 6.26 -13.37 -1.20
N GLU A 96 5.76 -12.35 -1.91
CA GLU A 96 6.57 -11.20 -2.36
C GLU A 96 7.07 -10.36 -1.19
N ILE A 97 6.24 -10.13 -0.16
CA ILE A 97 6.65 -9.39 1.05
C ILE A 97 7.74 -10.17 1.79
N ARG A 98 7.56 -11.48 1.98
CA ARG A 98 8.51 -12.35 2.67
C ARG A 98 9.88 -12.33 2.00
N ALA A 99 9.92 -12.25 0.66
CA ALA A 99 11.17 -12.17 -0.10
C ALA A 99 11.97 -10.88 0.13
N VAL A 100 11.35 -9.80 0.64
CA VAL A 100 12.02 -8.54 1.00
C VAL A 100 12.69 -8.61 2.38
N LEU A 101 12.28 -9.58 3.20
CA LEU A 101 12.75 -9.73 4.58
C LEU A 101 14.10 -10.44 4.65
N THR A 102 14.89 -10.11 5.67
CA THR A 102 16.11 -10.86 5.99
C THR A 102 15.77 -12.27 6.48
N ALA A 103 16.74 -13.18 6.47
CA ALA A 103 16.53 -14.56 6.92
C ALA A 103 15.96 -14.65 8.35
N ASP A 104 16.39 -13.77 9.26
CA ASP A 104 15.89 -13.76 10.63
C ASP A 104 14.48 -13.18 10.75
N GLN A 105 14.18 -12.11 10.00
CA GLN A 105 12.82 -11.56 9.92
C GLN A 105 11.85 -12.58 9.29
N GLN A 106 12.30 -13.37 8.31
CA GLN A 106 11.48 -14.44 7.70
C GLN A 106 11.04 -15.48 8.73
N LYS A 107 11.90 -15.87 9.68
CA LYS A 107 11.54 -16.81 10.76
C LYS A 107 10.38 -16.26 11.61
N ILE A 108 10.43 -14.98 11.95
CA ILE A 108 9.38 -14.30 12.72
C ILE A 108 8.10 -14.19 11.88
N TRP A 109 8.23 -13.82 10.61
CA TRP A 109 7.12 -13.76 9.65
C TRP A 109 6.40 -15.10 9.54
N ASP A 110 7.14 -16.19 9.34
CA ASP A 110 6.58 -17.53 9.18
C ASP A 110 5.86 -18.00 10.45
N LYS A 111 6.41 -17.68 11.62
CA LYS A 111 5.74 -17.88 12.91
C LYS A 111 4.43 -17.10 12.97
N ASN A 112 4.42 -15.82 12.62
CA ASN A 112 3.22 -14.98 12.64
C ASN A 112 2.15 -15.51 11.68
N VAL A 113 2.54 -15.96 10.48
CA VAL A 113 1.65 -16.63 9.52
C VAL A 113 1.03 -17.89 10.13
N ALA A 114 1.83 -18.73 10.78
CA ALA A 114 1.35 -19.95 11.44
C ALA A 114 0.37 -19.63 12.58
N GLU A 115 0.68 -18.64 13.43
CA GLU A 115 -0.22 -18.19 14.50
C GLU A 115 -1.54 -17.67 13.95
N MET A 116 -1.51 -16.88 12.88
CA MET A 116 -2.72 -16.38 12.22
C MET A 116 -3.59 -17.51 11.65
N ARG A 117 -2.97 -18.57 11.12
CA ARG A 117 -3.68 -19.76 10.64
C ARG A 117 -4.31 -20.52 11.80
N ALA A 118 -3.57 -20.73 12.89
CA ALA A 118 -4.07 -21.42 14.08
C ALA A 118 -5.26 -20.69 14.75
N ARG A 119 -5.29 -19.36 14.69
CA ARG A 119 -6.38 -18.54 15.24
C ARG A 119 -7.65 -18.50 14.40
N ARG A 120 -7.68 -19.11 13.21
CA ARG A 120 -8.90 -19.24 12.41
C ARG A 120 -9.63 -20.53 12.83
N PRO A 121 -10.71 -20.46 13.63
CA PRO A 121 -11.48 -21.66 13.98
C PRO A 121 -12.14 -22.18 12.70
N GLY A 122 -11.95 -23.45 12.36
CA GLY A 122 -12.67 -24.11 11.25
C GLY A 122 -11.93 -24.28 9.92
N SER A 123 -10.60 -24.44 9.92
CA SER A 123 -9.85 -24.93 8.75
C SER A 123 -9.31 -26.35 8.94
N GLN A 124 -10.17 -27.25 9.43
CA GLN A 124 -10.05 -28.70 9.23
C GLN A 124 -11.26 -29.17 8.44
#